data_AF-A0A968G917-F1
#
_entry.id   AF-A0A968G917-F1
#
_cell.length_a   1.000
_cell.length_b   1.000
_cell.length_c   1.000
_cell.angle_alpha   90.00
_cell.angle_beta   90.00
_cell.angle_gamma   90.00
#
_symmetry.space_group_name_H-M   'P 1'
#
loop_
_entity.id
_entity.type
_entity.pdbx_description
1 polymer ?
#
loop_
_entity_poly.entity_id
_entity_poly.type
_entity_poly.pdbx_seq_one_letter_code
_entity_poly.pdbx_strand_id
1 'polypeptide(L)'
;MKKLPISILLLLLVLGSWLSAFSGSRWYTTEIVIYQQADPLTYGYASQTSALILRNIHEFTETTAANVTISEHEEGFLTATLIDASTAEALDKLFQEVQTSPASSSALKIDGFYSSIQFDNIHLHRITQYHHYNEFHHQITTLLPQVHYLYNDFETDIMIEFSLEPAPMDMLLHIHSTLGDDQDISTILQQYQQNYVLRIHRTNTLQDTASPTIEDVMLAATFLGSPEQPWMGIPAGNNQLYTIIQLLEEHPAMSIYRNVQ
;
A
#
# COMPACT_ATOMS: atom_id res chain seq x y z
N MET A 1 -4.74 53.07 24.67
CA MET A 1 -4.87 51.69 24.13
C MET A 1 -4.96 51.79 22.61
N LYS A 2 -3.93 51.35 21.88
CA LYS A 2 -3.93 51.41 20.40
C LYS A 2 -4.73 50.23 19.85
N LYS A 3 -5.78 50.51 19.05
CA LYS A 3 -6.62 49.50 18.41
C LYS A 3 -5.81 48.81 17.31
N LEU A 4 -5.73 47.49 17.33
CA LEU A 4 -5.15 46.69 16.26
C LEU A 4 -6.02 46.86 15.00
N PRO A 5 -5.46 47.20 13.83
CA PRO A 5 -6.24 47.34 12.60
C PRO A 5 -6.79 45.97 12.17
N ILE A 6 -8.06 45.94 11.78
CA ILE A 6 -8.85 44.75 11.38
C ILE A 6 -8.13 43.92 10.30
N SER A 7 -7.32 44.58 9.46
CA SER A 7 -6.50 43.96 8.41
C SER A 7 -5.47 42.95 8.95
N ILE A 8 -4.92 43.17 10.14
CA ILE A 8 -3.93 42.27 10.77
C ILE A 8 -4.62 41.03 11.35
N LEU A 9 -5.85 41.20 11.86
CA LEU A 9 -6.64 40.08 12.40
C LEU A 9 -7.05 39.10 11.29
N LEU A 10 -7.43 39.63 10.12
CA LEU A 10 -7.77 38.82 8.94
C LEU A 10 -6.56 38.08 8.37
N LEU A 11 -5.38 38.73 8.36
CA LEU A 11 -4.14 38.09 7.92
C LEU A 11 -3.74 36.93 8.86
N LEU A 12 -3.90 37.09 10.18
CA LEU A 12 -3.63 36.04 11.17
C LEU A 12 -4.62 34.87 11.08
N LEU A 13 -5.88 35.12 10.74
CA LEU A 13 -6.89 34.08 10.52
C LEU A 13 -6.61 33.23 9.28
N VAL A 14 -6.12 33.85 8.19
CA VAL A 14 -5.72 33.13 6.97
C VAL A 14 -4.40 32.38 7.15
N LEU A 15 -3.43 32.95 7.88
CA LEU A 15 -2.20 32.22 8.24
C LEU A 15 -2.47 31.04 9.20
N GLY A 16 -3.44 31.15 10.10
CA GLY A 16 -3.83 30.07 11.02
C GLY A 16 -4.45 28.86 10.31
N SER A 17 -5.18 29.08 9.20
CA SER A 17 -5.77 27.99 8.41
C SER A 17 -4.77 27.32 7.47
N TRP A 18 -3.70 28.03 7.08
CA TRP A 18 -2.61 27.45 6.29
C TRP A 18 -1.62 26.66 7.14
N LEU A 19 -1.44 27.01 8.42
CA LEU A 19 -0.58 26.27 9.35
C LEU A 19 -1.16 24.92 9.80
N SER A 20 -2.48 24.72 9.75
CA SER A 20 -3.10 23.40 10.00
C SER A 20 -3.07 22.46 8.80
N ALA A 21 -2.87 22.98 7.58
CA ALA A 21 -2.65 22.17 6.38
C ALA A 21 -1.16 21.77 6.20
N PHE A 22 -0.27 22.36 7.00
CA PHE A 22 1.19 22.18 6.94
C PHE A 22 1.80 21.79 8.31
N SER A 23 1.14 20.92 9.06
CA SER A 23 1.86 19.97 9.93
C SER A 23 2.21 18.75 9.07
N GLY A 24 3.17 18.80 8.15
CA GLY A 24 4.51 19.28 8.43
C GLY A 24 5.21 18.26 9.31
N SER A 25 5.54 17.12 8.71
CA SER A 25 6.40 16.04 9.19
C SER A 25 5.77 14.95 10.07
N ARG A 26 5.24 13.90 9.43
CA ARG A 26 5.26 12.56 10.03
C ARG A 26 6.48 11.83 9.48
N TRP A 27 7.60 12.16 10.09
CA TRP A 27 8.86 11.43 10.00
C TRP A 27 8.59 9.97 10.33
N TYR A 28 8.85 9.03 9.41
CA TYR A 28 9.08 7.61 9.73
C TYR A 28 8.32 7.10 10.96
N THR A 29 7.03 7.41 11.08
CA THR A 29 6.30 7.01 12.27
C THR A 29 5.92 5.58 11.97
N THR A 30 6.50 4.67 12.75
CA THR A 30 6.08 3.27 12.77
C THR A 30 4.60 3.14 13.12
N GLU A 31 3.98 4.21 13.64
CA GLU A 31 2.54 4.30 13.85
C GLU A 31 1.76 4.51 12.55
N ILE A 32 0.81 3.62 12.33
CA ILE A 32 -0.16 3.65 11.23
C ILE A 32 -1.54 3.80 11.84
N VAL A 33 -2.34 4.67 11.23
CA VAL A 33 -3.72 4.93 11.63
C VAL A 33 -4.65 4.05 10.81
N ILE A 34 -5.53 3.29 11.46
CA ILE A 34 -6.63 2.60 10.80
C ILE A 34 -7.96 2.92 11.48
N TYR A 35 -9.06 2.71 10.77
CA TYR A 35 -10.41 2.84 11.36
C TYR A 35 -10.88 1.51 11.95
N GLN A 36 -11.44 1.57 13.16
CA GLN A 36 -11.93 0.37 13.86
C GLN A 36 -13.08 -0.33 13.13
N GLN A 37 -13.85 0.41 12.33
CA GLN A 37 -15.03 -0.09 11.61
C GLN A 37 -14.79 -0.19 10.09
N ALA A 38 -13.55 -0.47 9.67
CA ALA A 38 -13.27 -0.80 8.28
C ALA A 38 -14.06 -2.06 7.88
N ASP A 39 -14.85 -1.96 6.82
CA ASP A 39 -15.74 -3.05 6.40
C ASP A 39 -15.17 -3.80 5.17
N PRO A 40 -14.99 -5.13 5.28
CA PRO A 40 -14.45 -5.92 4.18
C PRO A 40 -15.33 -5.94 2.93
N LEU A 41 -16.63 -5.68 3.05
CA LEU A 41 -17.56 -5.66 1.92
C LEU A 41 -17.57 -4.32 1.17
N THR A 42 -16.92 -3.30 1.74
CA THR A 42 -16.86 -1.95 1.19
C THR A 42 -15.41 -1.48 1.04
N TYR A 43 -14.52 -2.41 0.68
CA TYR A 43 -13.12 -2.14 0.35
C TYR A 43 -12.33 -1.49 1.51
N GLY A 44 -12.69 -1.80 2.75
CA GLY A 44 -12.07 -1.24 3.95
C GLY A 44 -12.55 0.17 4.33
N TYR A 45 -13.59 0.66 3.66
CA TYR A 45 -14.27 1.90 4.03
C TYR A 45 -14.86 1.82 5.44
N ALA A 46 -14.68 2.88 6.21
CA ALA A 46 -15.32 3.06 7.50
C ALA A 46 -16.30 4.23 7.47
N SER A 47 -17.59 3.94 7.66
CA SER A 47 -18.63 4.97 7.76
C SER A 47 -18.51 5.87 8.99
N GLN A 48 -17.78 5.43 10.01
CA GLN A 48 -17.51 6.20 11.23
C GLN A 48 -16.00 6.42 11.38
N THR A 49 -15.56 7.65 11.15
CA THR A 49 -14.13 8.03 11.20
C THR A 49 -13.64 8.47 12.60
N SER A 50 -14.53 8.52 13.59
CA SER A 50 -14.19 8.94 14.96
C SER A 50 -13.47 7.88 15.78
N ALA A 51 -13.59 6.61 15.39
CA ALA A 51 -12.95 5.47 16.06
C ALA A 51 -11.65 5.09 15.33
N LEU A 52 -10.55 5.70 15.76
CA LEU A 52 -9.20 5.46 15.24
C LEU A 52 -8.47 4.44 16.10
N ILE A 53 -7.72 3.56 15.46
CA ILE A 53 -6.74 2.68 16.08
C ILE A 53 -5.36 3.12 15.57
N LEU A 54 -4.44 3.35 16.49
CA LEU A 54 -3.02 3.54 16.19
C LEU A 54 -2.33 2.19 16.36
N ARG A 55 -1.68 1.72 15.30
CA ARG A 55 -0.93 0.47 15.27
C ARG A 55 0.52 0.75 14.99
N ASN A 56 1.42 0.15 15.75
CA ASN A 56 2.82 0.12 15.36
C ASN A 56 3.00 -0.94 14.27
N ILE A 57 3.65 -0.59 13.16
CA ILE A 57 3.96 -1.54 12.08
C ILE A 57 4.79 -2.72 12.58
N HIS A 58 5.59 -2.52 13.64
CA HIS A 58 6.32 -3.60 14.28
C HIS A 58 5.42 -4.59 15.02
N GLU A 59 4.13 -4.31 15.23
CA GLU A 59 3.18 -5.32 15.72
C GLU A 59 3.09 -6.51 14.74
N PHE A 60 3.39 -6.34 13.45
CA PHE A 60 3.56 -7.46 12.51
C PHE A 60 4.72 -8.41 12.85
N THR A 61 5.71 -7.95 13.63
CA THR A 61 6.90 -8.73 13.99
C THR A 61 6.73 -9.60 15.23
N GLU A 62 5.70 -9.33 16.03
CA GLU A 62 5.38 -10.16 17.19
C GLU A 62 4.86 -11.54 16.76
N THR A 63 4.39 -11.64 15.51
CA THR A 63 4.17 -12.90 14.80
C THR A 63 5.36 -13.16 13.86
N THR A 64 6.07 -14.28 14.03
CA THR A 64 7.16 -14.68 13.13
C THR A 64 6.72 -14.67 11.65
N ALA A 65 7.53 -14.15 10.72
CA ALA A 65 7.28 -14.17 9.26
C ALA A 65 7.02 -15.55 8.64
N ALA A 66 7.22 -16.64 9.40
CA ALA A 66 6.72 -17.96 9.05
C ALA A 66 5.18 -18.04 8.90
N ASN A 67 4.45 -17.03 9.37
CA ASN A 67 2.99 -16.94 9.35
C ASN A 67 2.46 -15.92 8.32
N VAL A 68 3.13 -15.76 7.18
CA VAL A 68 2.50 -15.09 6.04
C VAL A 68 1.36 -15.97 5.58
N THR A 69 0.14 -15.47 5.77
CA THR A 69 -1.06 -16.19 5.40
C THR A 69 -1.59 -15.68 4.07
N ILE A 70 -1.96 -16.63 3.21
CA ILE A 70 -2.61 -16.33 1.94
C ILE A 70 -4.03 -15.89 2.30
N SER A 71 -4.52 -14.80 1.67
CA SER A 71 -5.93 -14.46 1.77
C SER A 71 -6.81 -15.67 1.42
N GLU A 72 -7.90 -15.89 2.16
CA GLU A 72 -8.89 -16.93 1.80
C GLU A 72 -9.58 -16.63 0.45
N HIS A 73 -9.49 -15.38 0.00
CA HIS A 73 -9.90 -14.98 -1.33
C HIS A 73 -8.78 -15.32 -2.32
N GLU A 74 -9.08 -16.17 -3.31
CA GLU A 74 -8.12 -16.59 -4.35
C GLU A 74 -7.43 -15.41 -5.05
N GLU A 75 -8.11 -14.26 -5.12
CA GLU A 75 -7.61 -13.04 -5.75
C GLU A 75 -6.92 -12.07 -4.79
N GLY A 76 -6.99 -12.26 -3.47
CA GLY A 76 -6.58 -11.26 -2.48
C GLY A 76 -7.69 -10.22 -2.16
N PHE A 77 -7.42 -9.33 -1.21
CA PHE A 77 -8.39 -8.36 -0.70
C PHE A 77 -8.21 -6.98 -1.34
N LEU A 78 -9.21 -6.50 -2.08
CA LEU A 78 -9.19 -5.18 -2.72
C LEU A 78 -9.58 -4.08 -1.73
N THR A 79 -8.74 -3.05 -1.61
CA THR A 79 -8.98 -1.88 -0.74
C THR A 79 -9.24 -0.64 -1.57
N ALA A 80 -9.90 0.36 -0.99
CA ALA A 80 -10.03 1.68 -1.60
C ALA A 80 -8.85 2.62 -1.27
N THR A 81 -7.73 2.08 -0.77
CA THR A 81 -6.52 2.85 -0.50
C THR A 81 -5.82 3.19 -1.80
N LEU A 82 -5.64 4.49 -2.07
CA LEU A 82 -5.01 4.98 -3.29
C LEU A 82 -3.48 4.87 -3.26
N ILE A 83 -2.93 4.63 -4.44
CA ILE A 83 -1.53 4.81 -4.82
C ILE A 83 -1.50 5.76 -6.02
N ASP A 84 -0.69 6.81 -5.90
CA ASP A 84 -0.54 7.81 -6.96
C ASP A 84 -0.01 7.17 -8.25
N ALA A 85 -0.52 7.61 -9.39
CA ALA A 85 -0.07 7.12 -10.69
C ALA A 85 1.45 7.26 -10.88
N SER A 86 2.06 8.35 -10.39
CA SER A 86 3.50 8.56 -10.45
C SER A 86 4.29 7.52 -9.64
N THR A 87 3.78 7.10 -8.48
CA THR A 87 4.38 6.04 -7.66
C THR A 87 4.25 4.69 -8.35
N ALA A 88 3.10 4.39 -8.95
CA ALA A 88 2.90 3.19 -9.75
C ALA A 88 3.84 3.14 -10.97
N GLU A 89 3.97 4.25 -11.70
CA GLU A 89 4.90 4.39 -12.83
C GLU A 89 6.36 4.21 -12.40
N ALA A 90 6.74 4.78 -11.24
CA ALA A 90 8.08 4.62 -10.69
C ALA A 90 8.37 3.17 -10.30
N LEU A 91 7.40 2.47 -9.71
CA LEU A 91 7.50 1.04 -9.38
C LEU A 91 7.70 0.20 -10.63
N ASP A 92 6.89 0.43 -11.67
CA ASP A 92 7.03 -0.29 -12.94
C ASP A 92 8.41 -0.02 -13.57
N LYS A 93 8.83 1.25 -13.61
CA LYS A 93 10.14 1.65 -14.14
C LYS A 93 11.30 0.99 -13.40
N LEU A 94 11.19 0.81 -12.10
CA LEU A 94 12.20 0.14 -11.28
C LEU A 94 12.53 -1.27 -11.82
N PHE A 95 11.53 -1.96 -12.40
CA PHE A 95 11.66 -3.31 -12.94
C PHE A 95 11.74 -3.41 -14.47
N GLN A 96 11.54 -2.33 -15.22
CA GLN A 96 11.59 -2.35 -16.70
C GLN A 96 12.96 -2.75 -17.26
N GLU A 97 14.03 -2.53 -16.49
CA GLU A 97 15.42 -2.85 -16.86
C GLU A 97 15.91 -4.15 -16.21
N VAL A 98 15.02 -5.01 -15.69
CA VAL A 98 15.41 -6.20 -14.92
C VAL A 98 15.02 -7.50 -15.62
N GLN A 99 16.03 -8.29 -16.02
CA GLN A 99 15.81 -9.65 -16.49
C GLN A 99 15.15 -10.52 -15.40
N THR A 100 14.02 -11.14 -15.74
CA THR A 100 13.33 -12.09 -14.85
C THR A 100 14.17 -13.35 -14.73
N SER A 101 14.47 -13.75 -13.49
CA SER A 101 15.15 -15.02 -13.21
C SER A 101 14.14 -16.04 -12.67
N PRO A 102 14.21 -17.32 -13.09
CA PRO A 102 13.42 -18.36 -12.46
C PRO A 102 13.89 -18.56 -11.01
N ALA A 103 12.95 -18.53 -10.06
CA ALA A 103 13.22 -18.86 -8.68
C ALA A 103 13.55 -20.35 -8.56
N SER A 104 14.81 -20.71 -8.38
CA SER A 104 15.15 -22.11 -8.05
C SER A 104 15.10 -22.38 -6.54
N SER A 105 15.10 -21.34 -5.71
CA SER A 105 14.91 -21.43 -4.25
C SER A 105 14.81 -20.01 -3.64
N SER A 106 13.60 -19.48 -3.48
CA SER A 106 13.41 -18.31 -2.61
C SER A 106 13.27 -18.78 -1.16
N ALA A 107 13.93 -18.11 -0.21
CA ALA A 107 13.72 -18.35 1.22
C ALA A 107 12.24 -18.16 1.64
N LEU A 108 11.48 -17.42 0.83
CA LEU A 108 10.06 -17.14 1.02
C LEU A 108 9.14 -18.22 0.40
N LYS A 109 9.70 -19.32 -0.14
CA LYS A 109 8.96 -20.38 -0.85
C LYS A 109 8.06 -19.87 -1.97
N ILE A 110 8.43 -18.75 -2.59
CA ILE A 110 7.73 -18.23 -3.76
C ILE A 110 8.35 -18.91 -4.97
N ASP A 111 7.71 -19.99 -5.38
CA ASP A 111 8.03 -20.68 -6.62
C ASP A 111 7.40 -19.85 -7.77
N GLY A 112 8.21 -19.24 -8.63
CA GLY A 112 7.72 -18.35 -9.71
C GLY A 112 8.82 -17.74 -10.58
N PHE A 113 8.40 -16.97 -11.59
CA PHE A 113 9.30 -16.04 -12.29
C PHE A 113 9.18 -14.68 -11.64
N TYR A 114 10.28 -14.19 -11.11
CA TYR A 114 10.34 -12.84 -10.56
C TYR A 114 11.56 -12.07 -11.06
N SER A 115 11.37 -10.76 -11.13
CA SER A 115 12.48 -9.81 -11.07
C SER A 115 12.61 -9.37 -9.62
N SER A 116 13.82 -9.32 -9.07
CA SER A 116 14.03 -8.92 -7.68
C SER A 116 15.14 -7.89 -7.55
N ILE A 117 14.89 -6.87 -6.73
CA ILE A 117 15.86 -5.86 -6.33
C ILE A 117 16.02 -6.03 -4.82
N GLN A 118 17.26 -6.27 -4.40
CA GLN A 118 17.59 -6.63 -3.01
C GLN A 118 18.81 -5.83 -2.59
N PHE A 119 18.60 -4.87 -1.70
CA PHE A 119 19.66 -4.04 -1.13
C PHE A 119 19.46 -3.97 0.38
N ASP A 120 20.55 -4.18 1.12
CA ASP A 120 20.56 -4.21 2.58
C ASP A 120 19.47 -5.14 3.15
N ASN A 121 18.51 -4.59 3.89
CA ASN A 121 17.36 -5.30 4.45
C ASN A 121 16.12 -5.28 3.55
N ILE A 122 16.10 -4.46 2.49
CA ILE A 122 14.92 -4.26 1.64
C ILE A 122 14.97 -5.16 0.41
N HIS A 123 13.94 -5.98 0.29
CA HIS A 123 13.73 -6.90 -0.82
C HIS A 123 12.40 -6.56 -1.50
N LEU A 124 12.47 -6.20 -2.77
CA LEU A 124 11.29 -5.96 -3.60
C LEU A 124 11.30 -6.90 -4.80
N HIS A 125 10.24 -7.68 -4.92
CA HIS A 125 10.07 -8.63 -6.02
C HIS A 125 8.87 -8.23 -6.88
N ARG A 126 9.01 -8.41 -8.19
CA ARG A 126 7.95 -8.31 -9.18
C ARG A 126 7.64 -9.70 -9.70
N ILE A 127 6.45 -10.20 -9.41
CA ILE A 127 5.99 -11.56 -9.71
C ILE A 127 4.98 -11.47 -10.85
N THR A 128 5.25 -12.19 -11.93
CA THR A 128 4.35 -12.25 -13.10
C THR A 128 3.77 -13.64 -13.32
N GLN A 129 4.36 -14.65 -12.68
CA GLN A 129 3.97 -16.05 -12.82
C GLN A 129 4.22 -16.80 -11.52
N TYR A 130 3.30 -17.70 -11.16
CA TYR A 130 3.49 -18.67 -10.09
C TYR A 130 3.86 -20.04 -10.65
N HIS A 131 4.81 -20.71 -10.01
CA HIS A 131 5.03 -22.13 -10.14
C HIS A 131 4.35 -22.85 -8.98
N HIS A 132 3.63 -23.92 -9.29
CA HIS A 132 3.09 -24.80 -8.26
C HIS A 132 3.11 -26.24 -8.77
N TYR A 133 3.10 -27.19 -7.85
CA TYR A 133 3.00 -28.60 -8.19
C TYR A 133 1.54 -29.03 -8.15
N ASN A 134 1.07 -29.69 -9.20
CA ASN A 134 -0.25 -30.29 -9.17
C ASN A 134 -0.27 -31.57 -8.33
N GLU A 135 -1.44 -32.20 -8.20
CA GLU A 135 -1.63 -33.47 -7.47
C GLU A 135 -0.73 -34.62 -7.96
N PHE A 136 -0.16 -34.50 -9.17
CA PHE A 136 0.76 -35.47 -9.76
C PHE A 136 2.25 -35.09 -9.62
N HIS A 137 2.57 -34.05 -8.84
CA HIS A 137 3.93 -33.51 -8.67
C HIS A 137 4.56 -33.01 -9.97
N HIS A 138 3.74 -32.58 -10.95
CA HIS A 138 4.24 -31.84 -12.10
C HIS A 138 4.24 -30.35 -11.81
N GLN A 139 5.35 -29.68 -12.14
CA GLN A 139 5.45 -28.23 -12.06
C GLN A 139 4.57 -27.60 -13.14
N ILE A 140 3.59 -26.83 -12.71
CA ILE A 140 2.72 -25.99 -13.54
C ILE A 140 3.16 -24.55 -13.36
N THR A 141 3.09 -23.78 -14.46
CA THR A 141 3.30 -22.33 -14.44
C THR A 141 2.00 -21.64 -14.73
N THR A 142 1.53 -20.80 -13.81
CA THR A 142 0.33 -19.98 -13.99
C THR A 142 0.75 -18.53 -14.18
N LEU A 143 0.40 -17.97 -15.34
CA LEU A 143 0.49 -16.54 -15.57
C LEU A 143 -0.49 -15.83 -14.65
N LEU A 144 -0.01 -14.79 -13.96
CA LEU A 144 -0.90 -13.96 -13.18
C LEU A 144 -1.68 -13.03 -14.10
N PRO A 145 -2.99 -12.81 -13.83
CA PRO A 145 -3.80 -11.86 -14.59
C PRO A 145 -3.28 -10.43 -14.46
N GLN A 146 -2.56 -10.15 -13.37
CA GLN A 146 -1.97 -8.86 -13.04
C GLN A 146 -0.61 -9.05 -12.36
N VAL A 147 0.24 -8.03 -12.41
CA VAL A 147 1.55 -8.08 -11.76
C VAL A 147 1.37 -8.01 -10.25
N HIS A 148 2.02 -8.92 -9.53
CA HIS A 148 2.12 -8.86 -8.08
C HIS A 148 3.48 -8.30 -7.70
N TYR A 149 3.51 -7.60 -6.58
CA TYR A 149 4.70 -7.08 -5.95
C TYR A 149 4.81 -7.68 -4.56
N LEU A 150 6.01 -8.10 -4.17
CA LEU A 150 6.29 -8.54 -2.82
C LEU A 150 7.36 -7.63 -2.23
N TYR A 151 6.94 -6.85 -1.24
CA TYR A 151 7.84 -6.15 -0.34
C TYR A 151 8.20 -7.06 0.83
N ASN A 152 9.47 -7.12 1.16
CA ASN A 152 9.99 -7.81 2.33
C ASN A 152 11.12 -6.98 2.95
N ASP A 153 11.00 -6.66 4.23
CA ASP A 153 12.03 -6.02 5.03
C ASP A 153 12.50 -6.99 6.11
N PHE A 154 13.74 -7.46 5.99
CA PHE A 154 14.32 -8.44 6.91
C PHE A 154 14.73 -7.87 8.27
N GLU A 155 14.94 -6.56 8.37
CA GLU A 155 15.22 -5.94 9.67
C GLU A 155 13.96 -5.89 10.51
N THR A 156 12.84 -5.57 9.84
CA THR A 156 11.55 -5.40 10.51
C THR A 156 10.61 -6.58 10.31
N ASP A 157 11.03 -7.70 9.70
CA ASP A 157 10.20 -8.88 9.40
C ASP A 157 8.83 -8.58 8.73
N ILE A 158 8.72 -7.45 8.02
CA ILE A 158 7.49 -7.02 7.33
C ILE A 158 7.51 -7.64 5.95
N MET A 159 6.45 -8.35 5.60
CA MET A 159 6.26 -8.93 4.29
C MET A 159 4.83 -8.65 3.80
N ILE A 160 4.72 -7.99 2.64
CA ILE A 160 3.44 -7.63 2.03
C ILE A 160 3.49 -7.98 0.55
N GLU A 161 2.59 -8.85 0.11
CA GLU A 161 2.32 -9.11 -1.30
C GLU A 161 1.09 -8.33 -1.75
N PHE A 162 1.23 -7.50 -2.78
CA PHE A 162 0.18 -6.60 -3.25
C PHE A 162 0.16 -6.47 -4.78
N SER A 163 -0.94 -5.98 -5.34
CA SER A 163 -1.03 -5.50 -6.73
C SER A 163 -1.63 -4.10 -6.76
N LEU A 164 -1.35 -3.39 -7.86
CA LEU A 164 -1.93 -2.09 -8.16
C LEU A 164 -2.96 -2.26 -9.28
N GLU A 165 -4.19 -1.83 -9.02
CA GLU A 165 -5.32 -2.01 -9.93
C GLU A 165 -6.04 -0.69 -10.20
N PRO A 166 -6.64 -0.50 -11.38
CA PRO A 166 -7.60 0.59 -11.55
C PRO A 166 -8.81 0.37 -10.63
N ALA A 167 -9.38 1.45 -10.09
CA ALA A 167 -10.59 1.34 -9.28
C ALA A 167 -11.74 0.69 -10.09
N PRO A 168 -12.32 -0.42 -9.62
CA PRO A 168 -13.39 -1.08 -10.35
C PRO A 168 -14.69 -0.28 -10.26
N MET A 169 -15.60 -0.54 -11.22
CA MET A 169 -16.83 0.25 -11.36
C MET A 169 -17.75 0.18 -10.13
N ASP A 170 -17.84 -0.97 -9.50
CA ASP A 170 -18.62 -1.19 -8.27
C ASP A 170 -18.09 -0.35 -7.11
N MET A 171 -16.76 -0.23 -6.94
CA MET A 171 -16.15 0.69 -5.98
C MET A 171 -16.50 2.14 -6.29
N LEU A 172 -16.38 2.58 -7.55
CA LEU A 172 -16.72 3.95 -7.96
C LEU A 172 -18.21 4.27 -7.71
N LEU A 173 -19.11 3.32 -7.99
CA LEU A 173 -20.53 3.47 -7.69
C LEU A 173 -20.78 3.53 -6.17
N HIS A 174 -20.03 2.76 -5.38
CA HIS A 174 -20.14 2.81 -3.93
C HIS A 174 -19.67 4.15 -3.36
N ILE A 175 -18.52 4.67 -3.80
CA ILE A 175 -18.04 6.02 -3.48
C ILE A 175 -19.12 7.06 -3.83
N HIS A 176 -19.66 6.97 -5.04
CA HIS A 176 -20.70 7.88 -5.48
C HIS A 176 -21.94 7.80 -4.57
N SER A 177 -22.36 6.59 -4.18
CA SER A 177 -23.53 6.39 -3.32
C SER A 177 -23.33 6.89 -1.89
N THR A 178 -22.10 6.83 -1.37
CA THR A 178 -21.78 7.24 0.00
C THR A 178 -21.67 8.75 0.14
N LEU A 179 -21.21 9.44 -0.90
CA LEU A 179 -21.05 10.90 -0.92
C LEU A 179 -22.34 11.64 -1.31
N GLY A 180 -23.23 11.02 -2.10
CA GLY A 180 -24.51 11.63 -2.49
C GLY A 180 -24.32 12.92 -3.30
N ASP A 181 -24.93 14.02 -2.86
CA ASP A 181 -24.88 15.33 -3.53
C ASP A 181 -23.68 16.21 -3.10
N ASP A 182 -22.60 15.60 -2.59
CA ASP A 182 -21.38 16.32 -2.23
C ASP A 182 -20.81 17.08 -3.45
N GLN A 183 -20.45 18.35 -3.27
CA GLN A 183 -19.91 19.19 -4.35
C GLN A 183 -18.57 18.64 -4.87
N ASP A 184 -17.85 17.88 -4.05
CA ASP A 184 -16.52 17.36 -4.38
C ASP A 184 -16.56 15.93 -4.98
N ILE A 185 -17.75 15.31 -5.13
CA ILE A 185 -17.89 13.93 -5.62
C ILE A 185 -17.17 13.70 -6.95
N SER A 186 -17.27 14.65 -7.89
CA SER A 186 -16.63 14.54 -9.21
C SER A 186 -15.11 14.55 -9.12
N THR A 187 -14.56 15.37 -8.22
CA THR A 187 -13.12 15.43 -7.93
C THR A 187 -12.63 14.13 -7.31
N ILE A 188 -13.36 13.59 -6.32
CA ILE A 188 -13.00 12.34 -5.64
C ILE A 188 -13.02 11.17 -6.64
N LEU A 189 -14.09 11.03 -7.43
CA LEU A 189 -14.19 9.98 -8.45
C LEU A 189 -13.08 10.10 -9.50
N GLN A 190 -12.75 11.33 -9.92
CA GLN A 190 -11.64 11.57 -10.84
C GLN A 190 -10.31 11.10 -10.25
N GLN A 191 -10.05 11.33 -8.96
CA GLN A 191 -8.83 10.84 -8.31
C GLN A 191 -8.75 9.31 -8.32
N TYR A 192 -9.84 8.59 -8.04
CA TYR A 192 -9.86 7.12 -8.12
C TYR A 192 -9.73 6.58 -9.56
N GLN A 193 -10.20 7.33 -10.56
CA GLN A 193 -10.06 6.97 -11.97
C GLN A 193 -8.65 7.20 -12.52
N GLN A 194 -7.93 8.18 -11.97
CA GLN A 194 -6.61 8.59 -12.44
C GLN A 194 -5.46 7.89 -11.71
N ASN A 195 -5.74 7.28 -10.57
CA ASN A 195 -4.77 6.60 -9.72
C ASN A 195 -5.09 5.11 -9.61
N TYR A 196 -4.32 4.42 -8.77
CA TYR A 196 -4.46 2.99 -8.53
C TYR A 196 -5.00 2.73 -7.14
N VAL A 197 -5.66 1.59 -6.96
CA VAL A 197 -6.05 1.04 -5.68
C VAL A 197 -5.21 -0.18 -5.34
N LEU A 198 -5.01 -0.41 -4.05
CA LEU A 198 -4.24 -1.54 -3.55
C LEU A 198 -5.10 -2.78 -3.37
N ARG A 199 -4.62 -3.90 -3.89
CA ARG A 199 -5.05 -5.22 -3.48
C ARG A 199 -3.97 -5.92 -2.68
N ILE A 200 -4.31 -6.43 -1.50
CA ILE A 200 -3.39 -7.16 -0.63
C ILE A 200 -3.64 -8.66 -0.77
N HIS A 201 -2.64 -9.38 -1.27
CA HIS A 201 -2.67 -10.83 -1.47
C HIS A 201 -2.23 -11.57 -0.22
N ARG A 202 -1.17 -11.05 0.42
CA ARG A 202 -0.54 -11.63 1.61
C ARG A 202 0.05 -10.53 2.47
N THR A 203 0.00 -10.71 3.78
CA THR A 203 0.67 -9.84 4.76
C THR A 203 0.96 -10.63 6.03
N ASN A 204 1.89 -10.14 6.87
CA ASN A 204 1.93 -10.56 8.27
C ASN A 204 0.58 -10.27 8.95
N THR A 205 0.29 -10.97 10.03
CA THR A 205 -0.96 -10.84 10.80
C THR A 205 -0.68 -10.27 12.18
N LEU A 206 -1.58 -9.46 12.73
CA LEU A 206 -1.49 -8.92 14.09
C LEU A 206 -1.73 -9.99 15.16
N GLN A 207 -2.31 -11.13 14.77
CA GLN A 207 -2.67 -12.25 15.63
C GLN A 207 -2.29 -13.57 14.95
N ASP A 208 -2.11 -14.63 15.74
CA ASP A 208 -1.84 -15.98 15.21
C ASP A 208 -3.12 -16.59 14.61
N THR A 209 -3.47 -16.14 13.40
CA THR A 209 -4.64 -16.59 12.62
C THR A 209 -4.18 -17.25 11.32
N ALA A 210 -5.04 -18.12 10.76
CA ALA A 210 -4.73 -18.83 9.51
C ALA A 210 -4.83 -17.96 8.24
N SER A 211 -5.41 -16.75 8.37
CA SER A 211 -5.74 -15.84 7.28
C SER A 211 -5.67 -14.39 7.80
N PRO A 212 -5.30 -13.40 6.95
CA PRO A 212 -5.30 -12.00 7.35
C PRO A 212 -6.71 -11.48 7.60
N THR A 213 -6.88 -10.73 8.69
CA THR A 213 -8.11 -9.99 9.00
C THR A 213 -8.19 -8.70 8.20
N ILE A 214 -9.36 -8.05 8.18
CA ILE A 214 -9.50 -6.71 7.58
C ILE A 214 -8.58 -5.69 8.25
N GLU A 215 -8.28 -5.86 9.55
CA GLU A 215 -7.37 -5.00 10.28
C GLU A 215 -5.94 -5.12 9.73
N ASP A 216 -5.47 -6.35 9.51
CA ASP A 216 -4.15 -6.65 8.93
C ASP A 216 -4.03 -6.06 7.51
N VAL A 217 -5.08 -6.26 6.71
CA VAL A 217 -5.13 -5.76 5.34
C VAL A 217 -5.12 -4.24 5.31
N MET A 218 -5.92 -3.57 6.14
CA MET A 218 -5.95 -2.11 6.19
C MET A 218 -4.65 -1.53 6.75
N LEU A 219 -4.00 -2.22 7.69
CA LEU A 219 -2.68 -1.83 8.18
C LEU A 219 -1.64 -1.87 7.05
N ALA A 220 -1.57 -2.98 6.30
CA ALA A 220 -0.69 -3.13 5.15
C ALA A 220 -0.99 -2.13 4.02
N ALA A 221 -2.27 -1.93 3.70
CA ALA A 221 -2.68 -0.99 2.66
C ALA A 221 -2.34 0.46 3.05
N THR A 222 -2.63 0.86 4.29
CA THR A 222 -2.31 2.21 4.78
C THR A 222 -0.79 2.44 4.85
N PHE A 223 -0.01 1.43 5.24
CA PHE A 223 1.45 1.49 5.21
C PHE A 223 1.97 1.86 3.81
N LEU A 224 1.50 1.15 2.78
CA LEU A 224 1.93 1.38 1.39
C LEU A 224 1.30 2.63 0.75
N GLY A 225 0.08 2.97 1.14
CA GLY A 225 -0.81 3.95 0.51
C GLY A 225 -0.29 5.39 0.44
N SER A 226 -0.82 6.16 -0.51
CA SER A 226 -0.58 7.60 -0.65
C SER A 226 -1.02 8.36 0.62
N PRO A 227 -0.32 9.46 0.98
CA PRO A 227 -0.64 10.22 2.18
C PRO A 227 -1.98 10.96 2.07
N GLU A 228 -2.39 11.32 0.85
CA GLU A 228 -3.69 11.92 0.58
C GLU A 228 -4.68 10.83 0.17
N GLN A 229 -5.80 10.74 0.90
CA GLN A 229 -6.91 9.85 0.59
C GLN A 229 -8.19 10.68 0.47
N PRO A 230 -8.79 10.80 -0.72
CA PRO A 230 -9.87 11.73 -0.98
C PRO A 230 -11.22 11.25 -0.42
N TRP A 231 -11.40 9.94 -0.26
CA TRP A 231 -12.65 9.39 0.25
C TRP A 231 -12.59 9.30 1.78
N MET A 232 -13.31 10.21 2.43
CA MET A 232 -13.45 10.22 3.89
C MET A 232 -13.99 8.87 4.37
N GLY A 233 -13.23 8.15 5.19
CA GLY A 233 -13.52 6.75 5.55
C GLY A 233 -12.39 5.79 5.15
N ILE A 234 -11.44 6.26 4.34
CA ILE A 234 -10.15 5.62 4.09
C ILE A 234 -9.06 6.39 4.82
N PRO A 235 -8.23 5.74 5.65
CA PRO A 235 -7.21 6.43 6.44
C PRO A 235 -6.08 6.92 5.54
N ALA A 236 -5.53 8.11 5.84
CA ALA A 236 -4.34 8.63 5.16
C ALA A 236 -3.18 7.63 5.21
N GLY A 237 -2.56 7.37 4.07
CA GLY A 237 -1.44 6.43 3.97
C GLY A 237 -0.13 6.98 4.53
N ASN A 238 0.83 6.08 4.73
CA ASN A 238 2.17 6.43 5.22
C ASN A 238 3.19 6.68 4.10
N ASN A 239 2.78 6.53 2.83
CA ASN A 239 3.63 6.73 1.65
C ASN A 239 4.86 5.82 1.60
N GLN A 240 4.79 4.63 2.20
CA GLN A 240 5.95 3.76 2.30
C GLN A 240 6.37 3.22 0.94
N LEU A 241 5.43 2.89 0.04
CA LEU A 241 5.78 2.37 -1.28
C LEU A 241 6.69 3.35 -2.06
N TYR A 242 6.32 4.62 -2.06
CA TYR A 242 7.15 5.68 -2.64
C TYR A 242 8.53 5.74 -1.98
N THR A 243 8.58 5.68 -0.63
CA THR A 243 9.83 5.72 0.14
C THR A 243 10.75 4.54 -0.20
N ILE A 244 10.19 3.32 -0.29
CA ILE A 244 10.93 2.11 -0.69
C ILE A 244 11.53 2.29 -2.08
N ILE A 245 10.75 2.78 -3.03
CA ILE A 245 11.22 3.01 -4.42
C ILE A 245 12.39 4.01 -4.41
N GLN A 246 12.26 5.13 -3.70
CA GLN A 246 13.34 6.12 -3.60
C GLN A 246 14.61 5.53 -2.96
N LEU A 247 14.48 4.78 -1.86
CA LEU A 247 15.62 4.12 -1.20
C LEU A 247 16.35 3.16 -2.14
N LEU A 248 15.61 2.35 -2.89
CA LEU A 248 16.19 1.42 -3.86
C LEU A 248 16.85 2.16 -5.04
N GLU A 249 16.25 3.23 -5.55
CA GLU A 249 16.81 4.03 -6.64
C GLU A 249 18.09 4.77 -6.25
N GLU A 250 18.15 5.31 -5.02
CA GLU A 250 19.29 6.06 -4.50
C GLU A 250 20.43 5.15 -4.00
N HIS A 251 20.16 3.86 -3.81
CA HIS A 251 21.15 2.93 -3.27
C HIS A 251 22.39 2.81 -4.19
N PRO A 252 23.63 2.89 -3.67
CA PRO A 252 24.85 2.89 -4.50
C PRO A 252 24.98 1.68 -5.43
N ALA A 253 24.51 0.51 -4.97
CA ALA A 253 24.55 -0.71 -5.77
C ALA A 253 23.53 -0.73 -6.92
N MET A 254 22.55 0.18 -6.96
CA MET A 254 21.57 0.26 -8.04
C MET A 254 22.22 0.57 -9.39
N SER A 255 23.26 1.41 -9.39
CA SER A 255 24.04 1.69 -10.60
C SER A 255 24.74 0.44 -11.15
N ILE A 256 25.26 -0.42 -10.27
CA ILE A 256 25.89 -1.69 -10.64
C ILE A 256 24.80 -2.65 -11.14
N TYR A 257 23.69 -2.74 -10.41
CA TYR A 257 22.56 -3.60 -10.74
C TYR A 257 21.98 -3.33 -12.14
N ARG A 258 21.92 -2.06 -12.55
CA ARG A 258 21.51 -1.67 -13.91
C ARG A 258 22.57 -1.94 -14.99
N ASN A 259 23.86 -1.96 -14.63
CA ASN A 259 24.99 -2.10 -15.57
C ASN A 259 25.51 -3.54 -15.74
N VAL A 260 25.15 -4.47 -14.85
CA VAL A 260 25.56 -5.88 -14.91
C VAL A 260 24.64 -6.71 -15.83
N GLN A 261 23.64 -6.07 -16.45
CA GLN A 261 22.69 -6.70 -17.36
C GLN A 261 23.04 -6.48 -18.83
#